data_AF-A0A957VU30-F1
#
_entry.id   AF-A0A957VU30-F1
#
_cell.length_a   1.000
_cell.length_b   1.000
_cell.length_c   1.000
_cell.angle_alpha   90.00
_cell.angle_beta   90.00
_cell.angle_gamma   90.00
#
_symmetry.space_group_name_H-M   'P 1'
#
loop_
_entity.id
_entity.type
_entity.pdbx_description
1 polymer ?
#
loop_
_entity_poly.entity_id
_entity_poly.type
_entity_poly.pdbx_seq_one_letter_code
_entity_poly.pdbx_strand_id
1 'polypeptide(L)'
;MKVNSIKPMHRFLLVGVILWLTLIGSRGLTLAQGAPQPPTAANLTPADFVGVIDNPYLPLMPGTNLVYEGRTEDGLAYIEIKALPETRQVMGITATVVQESTYAGEEELETVEQIAHWLAQDKAGNVWSLGEAVDNYEEGVQPDHTGSWEAGVDGALPGIMMYADPAAHVGETYYRGYYAGRVEDQAKLVSAGESVTIPYGAYNNVLKIDDFTALDPESQDETFYAAGIGPIQMVDLKTGEAFALIEFTPGAPPAAPAAAAAPAAPVATAAPAVIPASAVTLPAASTCGTESGKGCAPDSARVDLAEPTFTNSTQVTNPLFPISQLHSAVLLGNIDGHLFRAETTLLPDTKTIDWNSQPVETLVSQYTAYLDGRIEEVALDWYAQDDDGSVWYLGEDVFNYEDGVIADTNGTWLAGQDGPGAMIMPADPQAGDVYRPENSPGIVFEEVTVKSVGRTVTGPHGPVKDAIMTEELHMDGGHEDKIFAPGYGEFSTGSGGDLEALAVAAPTDALTGPPPAELDTLVSGAADIFDAAEAGDWSAAGTTLKTMTAAWADYQAGGDVPALLEAQLSRAL
;
A
#
# COMPACT_ATOMS: atom_id res chain seq x y z
N MET A 1 30.61 -2.61 26.03
CA MET A 1 29.22 -2.21 25.80
C MET A 1 29.20 -0.70 25.64
N LYS A 2 29.48 -0.25 24.42
CA LYS A 2 29.18 1.11 23.99
C LYS A 2 27.86 0.99 23.26
N VAL A 3 26.85 1.70 23.76
CA VAL A 3 25.67 2.04 22.96
C VAL A 3 26.21 2.88 21.81
N ASN A 4 26.15 2.36 20.59
CA ASN A 4 26.30 3.21 19.43
C ASN A 4 25.01 4.02 19.36
N SER A 5 25.11 5.31 19.63
CA SER A 5 24.08 6.27 19.25
C SER A 5 24.00 6.18 17.72
N ILE A 6 22.86 5.71 17.21
CA ILE A 6 22.47 5.96 15.82
C ILE A 6 22.50 7.49 15.65
N LYS A 7 23.14 7.95 14.58
CA LYS A 7 23.15 9.38 14.23
C LYS A 7 21.94 9.63 13.34
N PRO A 8 21.38 10.84 13.36
CA PRO A 8 20.28 11.17 12.45
C PRO A 8 20.74 11.06 10.98
N MET A 9 19.98 10.30 10.19
CA MET A 9 20.03 10.31 8.73
C MET A 9 19.93 11.74 8.19
N HIS A 10 20.67 12.05 7.12
CA HIS A 10 20.49 13.31 6.40
C HIS A 10 19.20 13.21 5.58
N ARG A 11 18.32 14.21 5.76
CA ARG A 11 16.92 14.25 5.29
C ARG A 11 16.84 14.71 3.84
N PHE A 12 15.99 14.07 3.05
CA PHE A 12 15.57 14.55 1.73
C PHE A 12 14.32 15.42 1.90
N LEU A 13 14.37 16.71 1.54
CA LEU A 13 13.17 17.55 1.46
C LEU A 13 12.39 17.21 0.19
N LEU A 14 11.16 16.71 0.31
CA LEU A 14 10.11 17.13 -0.62
C LEU A 14 9.26 18.28 -0.05
N VAL A 15 8.93 18.27 1.25
CA VAL A 15 8.61 19.41 2.14
C VAL A 15 8.77 18.86 3.57
N GLY A 16 9.52 19.51 4.45
CA GLY A 16 9.69 19.03 5.82
C GLY A 16 10.98 19.53 6.48
N VAL A 17 10.84 20.47 7.42
CA VAL A 17 11.97 21.11 8.14
C VAL A 17 11.83 20.92 9.66
N ILE A 18 12.99 20.79 10.36
CA ILE A 18 13.35 21.07 11.80
C ILE A 18 13.51 19.86 12.75
N LEU A 19 14.44 19.78 13.74
CA LEU A 19 15.65 20.53 14.19
C LEU A 19 16.59 19.60 15.00
N TRP A 20 17.88 19.93 15.11
CA TRP A 20 18.72 19.61 16.29
C TRP A 20 18.93 20.84 17.20
N LEU A 21 18.84 20.65 18.52
CA LEU A 21 19.11 21.65 19.56
C LEU A 21 20.40 21.28 20.31
N THR A 22 21.49 22.06 20.19
CA THR A 22 22.53 22.10 21.24
C THR A 22 23.08 23.51 21.50
N LEU A 23 23.47 23.70 22.77
CA LEU A 23 23.79 24.95 23.45
C LEU A 23 24.97 25.77 22.87
N ILE A 24 24.82 27.08 23.10
CA ILE A 24 25.73 28.20 22.88
C ILE A 24 27.18 27.95 23.33
N GLY A 25 28.12 28.19 22.41
CA GLY A 25 29.50 28.58 22.68
C GLY A 25 29.91 29.72 21.74
N SER A 26 29.93 30.96 22.24
CA SER A 26 30.12 32.17 21.44
C SER A 26 31.53 32.26 20.83
N ARG A 27 31.65 32.60 19.53
CA ARG A 27 32.70 33.47 18.96
C ARG A 27 32.48 33.82 17.48
N GLY A 28 32.30 35.13 17.22
CA GLY A 28 32.83 35.84 16.05
C GLY A 28 32.05 35.80 14.74
N LEU A 29 31.10 36.74 14.58
CA LEU A 29 30.47 37.12 13.31
C LEU A 29 31.50 37.52 12.23
N THR A 30 31.27 37.04 11.00
CA THR A 30 31.55 37.83 9.78
C THR A 30 30.29 37.79 8.92
N LEU A 31 29.61 38.93 8.78
CA LEU A 31 28.44 39.11 7.89
C LEU A 31 28.92 39.36 6.46
N ALA A 32 28.32 38.67 5.48
CA ALA A 32 27.60 39.30 4.34
C ALA A 32 27.32 38.31 3.19
N GLN A 33 26.09 37.77 3.16
CA GLN A 33 25.15 37.88 2.02
C GLN A 33 23.75 38.03 2.66
N GLY A 34 22.94 38.98 2.19
CA GLY A 34 21.68 39.34 2.86
C GLY A 34 20.71 38.17 2.84
N ALA A 35 20.17 37.81 4.00
CA ALA A 35 19.11 36.81 4.08
C ALA A 35 17.93 37.23 3.17
N PRO A 36 17.33 36.28 2.41
CA PRO A 36 16.15 36.57 1.62
C PRO A 36 15.06 37.20 2.50
N GLN A 37 14.35 38.18 1.95
CA GLN A 37 13.27 38.85 2.68
C GLN A 37 12.10 37.88 2.85
N PRO A 38 11.40 37.89 4.01
CA PRO A 38 10.20 37.10 4.21
C PRO A 38 9.21 37.30 3.07
N PRO A 39 8.51 36.24 2.61
CA PRO A 39 7.50 36.40 1.59
C PRO A 39 6.34 37.23 2.13
N THR A 40 5.73 38.03 1.25
CA THR A 40 4.46 38.69 1.58
C THR A 40 3.32 37.69 1.43
N ALA A 41 2.34 37.73 2.33
CA ALA A 41 1.15 36.89 2.25
C ALA A 41 0.47 37.02 0.88
N ALA A 42 0.37 35.91 0.14
CA ALA A 42 -0.41 35.85 -1.09
C ALA A 42 -1.90 36.02 -0.77
N ASN A 43 -2.61 36.78 -1.59
CA ASN A 43 -4.05 36.96 -1.42
C ASN A 43 -4.80 35.82 -2.12
N LEU A 44 -4.84 34.64 -1.48
CA LEU A 44 -5.51 33.46 -1.99
C LEU A 44 -7.03 33.59 -1.78
N THR A 45 -7.79 33.46 -2.87
CA THR A 45 -9.26 33.44 -2.83
C THR A 45 -9.73 32.01 -3.01
N PRO A 46 -10.46 31.38 -2.06
CA PRO A 46 -10.86 29.98 -2.16
C PRO A 46 -11.61 29.60 -3.43
N ALA A 47 -12.39 30.54 -3.98
CA ALA A 47 -13.14 30.34 -5.22
C ALA A 47 -12.24 30.16 -6.46
N ASP A 48 -10.94 30.47 -6.37
CA ASP A 48 -9.97 30.35 -7.47
C ASP A 48 -9.19 29.04 -7.47
N PHE A 49 -9.55 28.09 -6.61
CA PHE A 49 -8.97 26.75 -6.58
C PHE A 49 -9.88 25.72 -7.27
N VAL A 50 -9.26 24.66 -7.78
CA VAL A 50 -9.92 23.53 -8.43
C VAL A 50 -9.90 22.29 -7.51
N GLY A 51 -10.79 21.33 -7.77
CA GLY A 51 -10.97 20.16 -6.89
C GLY A 51 -10.04 18.98 -7.18
N VAL A 52 -9.16 19.10 -8.16
CA VAL A 52 -8.14 18.08 -8.51
C VAL A 52 -6.86 18.79 -8.93
N ILE A 53 -5.72 18.13 -8.73
CA ILE A 53 -4.41 18.63 -9.13
C ILE A 53 -3.98 17.88 -10.39
N ASP A 54 -4.11 18.53 -11.55
CA ASP A 54 -3.76 18.01 -12.87
C ASP A 54 -2.54 18.73 -13.49
N ASN A 55 -1.73 19.39 -12.64
CA ASN A 55 -0.53 20.09 -13.06
C ASN A 55 0.40 19.17 -13.90
N PRO A 56 0.93 19.63 -15.05
CA PRO A 56 1.70 18.77 -15.95
C PRO A 56 2.95 18.13 -15.34
N TYR A 57 3.54 18.72 -14.30
CA TYR A 57 4.76 18.25 -13.64
C TYR A 57 4.55 17.82 -12.20
N LEU A 58 3.31 17.91 -11.69
CA LEU A 58 2.93 17.39 -10.37
C LEU A 58 1.45 16.96 -10.39
N PRO A 59 1.07 15.97 -11.22
CA PRO A 59 -0.29 15.45 -11.22
C PRO A 59 -0.52 14.63 -9.95
N LEU A 60 -1.53 15.01 -9.17
CA LEU A 60 -1.86 14.37 -7.88
C LEU A 60 -3.35 14.06 -7.86
N MET A 61 -3.81 13.33 -8.87
CA MET A 61 -5.15 12.75 -8.87
C MET A 61 -5.26 11.73 -7.72
N PRO A 62 -6.42 11.60 -7.05
CA PRO A 62 -6.60 10.55 -6.05
C PRO A 62 -6.21 9.17 -6.57
N GLY A 63 -5.48 8.42 -5.75
CA GLY A 63 -4.89 7.12 -6.11
C GLY A 63 -3.54 7.20 -6.81
N THR A 64 -2.99 8.40 -7.05
CA THR A 64 -1.60 8.52 -7.54
C THR A 64 -0.65 7.97 -6.48
N ASN A 65 0.22 7.04 -6.85
CA ASN A 65 1.25 6.47 -5.98
C ASN A 65 2.64 6.56 -6.64
N LEU A 66 3.65 6.96 -5.88
CA LEU A 66 5.05 7.00 -6.30
C LEU A 66 5.91 6.33 -5.24
N VAL A 67 6.67 5.31 -5.62
CA VAL A 67 7.60 4.62 -4.71
C VAL A 67 9.02 4.85 -5.18
N TYR A 68 9.89 5.27 -4.26
CA TYR A 68 11.30 5.55 -4.50
C TYR A 68 12.17 4.64 -3.66
N GLU A 69 13.31 4.25 -4.20
CA GLU A 69 14.36 3.53 -3.49
C GLU A 69 15.62 4.38 -3.46
N GLY A 70 16.27 4.42 -2.31
CA GLY A 70 17.57 5.05 -2.09
C GLY A 70 18.45 4.23 -1.17
N ARG A 71 19.75 4.53 -1.19
CA ARG A 71 20.71 4.03 -0.19
C ARG A 71 21.30 5.19 0.57
N THR A 72 21.28 5.08 1.89
CA THR A 72 21.78 6.07 2.82
C THR A 72 22.96 5.52 3.62
N GLU A 73 23.58 6.35 4.46
CA GLU A 73 24.58 5.89 5.45
C GLU A 73 24.05 4.79 6.37
N ASP A 74 22.74 4.74 6.61
CA ASP A 74 22.06 3.81 7.52
C ASP A 74 21.36 2.65 6.78
N GLY A 75 21.67 2.44 5.49
CA GLY A 75 21.24 1.26 4.74
C GLY A 75 20.30 1.54 3.58
N LEU A 76 19.33 0.65 3.38
CA LEU A 76 18.32 0.80 2.34
C LEU A 76 17.21 1.71 2.87
N ALA A 77 16.65 2.54 2.00
CA ALA A 77 15.54 3.40 2.36
C ALA A 77 14.52 3.48 1.21
N TYR A 78 13.25 3.57 1.58
CA TYR A 78 12.13 3.75 0.67
C TYR A 78 11.34 4.99 1.04
N ILE A 79 10.77 5.64 0.01
CA ILE A 79 9.81 6.72 0.18
C ILE A 79 8.57 6.34 -0.63
N GLU A 80 7.40 6.37 -0.02
CA GLU A 80 6.11 6.26 -0.71
C GLU A 80 5.38 7.61 -0.66
N ILE A 81 4.88 8.07 -1.80
CA ILE A 81 4.05 9.27 -1.90
C ILE A 81 2.71 8.90 -2.53
N LYS A 82 1.63 9.12 -1.79
CA LYS A 82 0.27 8.73 -2.16
C LYS A 82 -0.71 9.91 -2.10
N ALA A 83 -1.32 10.25 -3.23
CA ALA A 83 -2.42 11.20 -3.28
C ALA A 83 -3.73 10.53 -2.84
N LEU A 84 -4.25 10.92 -1.69
CA LEU A 84 -5.41 10.30 -1.07
C LEU A 84 -6.74 10.90 -1.59
N PRO A 85 -7.86 10.14 -1.54
CA PRO A 85 -9.19 10.70 -1.84
C PRO A 85 -9.67 11.70 -0.78
N GLU A 86 -9.08 11.69 0.41
CA GLU A 86 -9.34 12.62 1.50
C GLU A 86 -8.96 14.06 1.12
N THR A 87 -9.68 15.01 1.73
CA THR A 87 -9.42 16.44 1.55
C THR A 87 -9.36 17.16 2.89
N ARG A 88 -8.59 18.24 2.94
CA ARG A 88 -8.42 19.10 4.12
C ARG A 88 -8.84 20.53 3.80
N GLN A 89 -9.59 21.17 4.69
CA GLN A 89 -9.92 22.59 4.57
C GLN A 89 -8.84 23.44 5.24
N VAL A 90 -8.12 24.25 4.46
CA VAL A 90 -7.10 25.20 4.96
C VAL A 90 -7.39 26.59 4.37
N MET A 91 -7.53 27.61 5.22
CA MET A 91 -7.90 28.98 4.79
C MET A 91 -9.19 29.05 3.93
N GLY A 92 -10.07 28.05 4.04
CA GLY A 92 -11.30 27.91 3.24
C GLY A 92 -11.08 27.27 1.86
N ILE A 93 -9.86 26.90 1.50
CA ILE A 93 -9.49 26.16 0.29
C ILE A 93 -9.56 24.65 0.61
N THR A 94 -10.14 23.88 -0.31
CA THR A 94 -10.15 22.42 -0.25
C THR A 94 -8.86 21.89 -0.86
N ALA A 95 -7.99 21.35 -0.01
CA ALA A 95 -6.71 20.77 -0.39
C ALA A 95 -6.80 19.25 -0.52
N THR A 96 -6.08 18.70 -1.49
CA THR A 96 -5.79 17.26 -1.60
C THR A 96 -4.81 16.88 -0.48
N VAL A 97 -5.11 15.79 0.23
CA VAL A 97 -4.16 15.20 1.17
C VAL A 97 -3.21 14.30 0.40
N VAL A 98 -1.91 14.56 0.51
CA VAL A 98 -0.86 13.70 -0.05
C VAL A 98 -0.05 13.14 1.10
N GLN A 99 -0.12 11.82 1.29
CA GLN A 99 0.64 11.12 2.31
C GLN A 99 2.03 10.79 1.78
N GLU A 100 3.06 11.15 2.52
CA GLU A 100 4.43 10.72 2.32
C GLU A 100 4.83 9.84 3.50
N SER A 101 5.47 8.71 3.22
CA SER A 101 5.97 7.76 4.22
C SER A 101 7.41 7.39 3.90
N THR A 102 8.30 7.53 4.88
CA THR A 102 9.72 7.22 4.74
C THR A 102 10.08 6.03 5.62
N TYR A 103 10.72 5.04 5.01
CA TYR A 103 11.18 3.81 5.64
C TYR A 103 12.69 3.67 5.48
N ALA A 104 13.42 3.27 6.53
CA ALA A 104 14.86 3.06 6.43
C ALA A 104 15.40 2.03 7.43
N GLY A 105 16.49 1.36 7.04
CA GLY A 105 17.31 0.56 7.95
C GLY A 105 18.32 -0.36 7.26
N GLU A 106 19.22 -0.94 8.05
CA GLU A 106 20.30 -1.83 7.58
C GLU A 106 19.85 -3.30 7.45
N GLU A 107 19.06 -3.79 8.40
CA GLU A 107 18.58 -5.19 8.47
C GLU A 107 17.05 -5.28 8.26
N GLU A 108 16.28 -4.35 8.85
CA GLU A 108 14.81 -4.23 8.76
C GLU A 108 14.44 -2.76 8.44
N LEU A 109 13.28 -2.51 7.84
CA LEU A 109 12.86 -1.17 7.43
C LEU A 109 11.92 -0.56 8.46
N GLU A 110 12.41 0.38 9.24
CA GLU A 110 11.55 1.09 10.20
C GLU A 110 10.91 2.30 9.55
N THR A 111 9.65 2.60 9.92
CA THR A 111 9.07 3.90 9.58
C THR A 111 9.82 4.98 10.34
N VAL A 112 10.44 5.90 9.60
CA VAL A 112 11.20 7.02 10.17
C VAL A 112 10.32 8.27 10.25
N GLU A 113 9.45 8.47 9.25
CA GLU A 113 8.67 9.69 9.13
C GLU A 113 7.37 9.44 8.35
N GLN A 114 6.29 10.09 8.76
CA GLN A 114 5.06 10.21 7.99
C GLN A 114 4.66 11.69 7.89
N ILE A 115 4.32 12.12 6.68
CA ILE A 115 3.92 13.51 6.42
C ILE A 115 2.63 13.53 5.62
N ALA A 116 1.61 14.20 6.14
CA ALA A 116 0.38 14.49 5.41
C ALA A 116 0.43 15.93 4.88
N HIS A 117 0.76 16.08 3.59
CA HIS A 117 0.80 17.37 2.89
C HIS A 117 -0.60 17.82 2.47
N TRP A 118 -0.87 19.12 2.57
CA TRP A 118 -2.11 19.73 2.07
C TRP A 118 -1.83 20.61 0.85
N LEU A 119 -2.04 20.04 -0.33
CA LEU A 119 -1.75 20.70 -1.61
C LEU A 119 -3.03 21.14 -2.32
N ALA A 120 -2.98 22.27 -3.02
CA ALA A 120 -4.14 22.76 -3.77
C ALA A 120 -3.72 23.45 -5.07
N GLN A 121 -4.43 23.19 -6.16
CA GLN A 121 -4.18 23.82 -7.46
C GLN A 121 -5.13 25.00 -7.71
N ASP A 122 -4.57 26.14 -8.12
CA ASP A 122 -5.35 27.29 -8.55
C ASP A 122 -5.82 27.16 -10.01
N LYS A 123 -6.78 27.98 -10.45
CA LYS A 123 -7.29 28.01 -11.82
C LYS A 123 -6.26 28.45 -12.87
N ALA A 124 -5.14 29.03 -12.45
CA ALA A 124 -4.03 29.34 -13.34
C ALA A 124 -3.12 28.12 -13.56
N GLY A 125 -3.26 27.08 -12.73
CA GLY A 125 -2.52 25.82 -12.81
C GLY A 125 -1.35 25.71 -11.83
N ASN A 126 -1.16 26.68 -10.92
CA ASN A 126 -0.10 26.58 -9.92
C ASN A 126 -0.57 25.69 -8.77
N VAL A 127 0.34 24.84 -8.29
CA VAL A 127 0.14 24.02 -7.10
C VAL A 127 0.73 24.74 -5.90
N TRP A 128 -0.09 24.92 -4.87
CA TRP A 128 0.25 25.59 -3.62
C TRP A 128 0.40 24.55 -2.50
N SER A 129 1.40 24.72 -1.64
CA SER A 129 1.47 24.04 -0.35
C SER A 129 0.81 24.90 0.72
N LEU A 130 -0.21 24.34 1.38
CA LEU A 130 -0.99 25.02 2.41
C LEU A 130 -0.63 24.57 3.83
N GLY A 131 0.25 23.57 3.97
CA GLY A 131 0.69 23.05 5.26
C GLY A 131 0.97 21.56 5.20
N GLU A 132 1.45 21.04 6.33
CA GLU A 132 1.74 19.63 6.54
C GLU A 132 1.54 19.25 8.00
N ALA A 133 1.16 17.99 8.23
CA ALA A 133 1.22 17.35 9.53
C ALA A 133 2.30 16.27 9.49
N VAL A 134 3.22 16.32 10.45
CA VAL A 134 4.40 15.45 10.51
C VAL A 134 4.30 14.56 11.74
N ASP A 135 4.66 13.29 11.57
CA ASP A 135 4.93 12.32 12.63
C ASP A 135 6.35 11.78 12.41
N ASN A 136 7.29 12.18 13.27
CA ASN A 136 8.65 11.64 13.30
C ASN A 136 8.70 10.49 14.30
N TYR A 137 9.24 9.35 13.89
CA TYR A 137 9.29 8.15 14.71
C TYR A 137 10.72 7.90 15.22
N GLU A 138 10.84 7.51 16.50
CA GLU A 138 12.06 7.00 17.11
C GLU A 138 11.68 5.78 17.98
N GLU A 139 12.51 4.73 17.96
CA GLU A 139 12.25 3.45 18.63
C GLU A 139 11.82 3.62 20.10
N GLY A 140 10.62 3.13 20.41
CA GLY A 140 10.06 3.16 21.78
C GLY A 140 9.66 4.54 22.29
N VAL A 141 9.58 5.55 21.42
CA VAL A 141 9.18 6.92 21.74
C VAL A 141 7.88 7.27 21.00
N GLN A 142 7.01 8.06 21.65
CA GLN A 142 5.83 8.62 20.99
C GLN A 142 6.29 9.54 19.83
N PRO A 143 5.63 9.50 18.66
CA PRO A 143 6.04 10.33 17.54
C PRO A 143 6.03 11.81 17.92
N ASP A 144 7.04 12.53 17.44
CA ASP A 144 7.12 13.96 17.61
C ASP A 144 6.61 14.68 16.35
N HIS A 145 5.84 15.74 16.55
CA HIS A 145 5.17 16.44 15.46
C HIS A 145 5.96 17.64 14.93
N THR A 146 7.28 17.66 15.17
CA THR A 146 8.14 18.76 14.74
C THR A 146 8.14 18.82 13.22
N GLY A 147 7.97 20.03 12.69
CA GLY A 147 7.80 20.28 11.25
C GLY A 147 6.37 20.70 10.90
N SER A 148 5.36 20.21 11.63
CA SER A 148 3.95 20.53 11.33
C SER A 148 3.64 22.02 11.29
N TRP A 149 2.92 22.46 10.25
CA TRP A 149 2.47 23.83 10.06
C TRP A 149 1.19 23.92 9.21
N GLU A 150 0.39 24.97 9.44
CA GLU A 150 -0.83 25.23 8.64
C GLU A 150 -0.86 26.71 8.22
N ALA A 151 -1.02 26.98 6.93
CA ALA A 151 -1.12 28.33 6.40
C ALA A 151 -2.29 29.10 7.04
N GLY A 152 -2.03 30.36 7.41
CA GLY A 152 -3.01 31.19 8.10
C GLY A 152 -3.05 30.99 9.63
N VAL A 153 -2.34 29.99 10.17
CA VAL A 153 -2.14 29.79 11.60
C VAL A 153 -0.79 30.39 12.02
N ASP A 154 -0.77 31.14 13.12
CA ASP A 154 0.45 31.69 13.75
C ASP A 154 1.41 32.47 12.82
N GLY A 155 0.88 33.01 11.72
CA GLY A 155 1.64 33.77 10.72
C GLY A 155 2.33 32.91 9.65
N ALA A 156 2.07 31.61 9.61
CA ALA A 156 2.51 30.74 8.53
C ALA A 156 1.83 31.12 7.20
N LEU A 157 2.58 31.09 6.11
CA LEU A 157 2.17 31.50 4.78
C LEU A 157 2.32 30.32 3.80
N PRO A 158 1.35 30.16 2.88
CA PRO A 158 1.45 29.16 1.84
C PRO A 158 2.52 29.56 0.81
N GLY A 159 3.10 28.57 0.14
CA GLY A 159 4.07 28.76 -0.93
C GLY A 159 3.68 28.03 -2.21
N ILE A 160 4.45 28.25 -3.28
CA ILE A 160 4.28 27.56 -4.55
C ILE A 160 5.04 26.25 -4.47
N MET A 161 4.35 25.11 -4.60
CA MET A 161 4.98 23.80 -4.75
C MET A 161 5.45 23.57 -6.19
N MET A 162 4.59 23.92 -7.16
CA MET A 162 4.89 23.81 -8.59
C MET A 162 4.16 24.89 -9.40
N TYR A 163 4.86 25.54 -10.32
CA TYR A 163 4.24 26.51 -11.23
C TYR A 163 3.41 25.82 -12.32
N ALA A 164 2.43 26.55 -12.88
CA ALA A 164 1.67 26.09 -14.05
C ALA A 164 2.55 25.93 -15.31
N ASP A 165 3.52 26.83 -15.50
CA ASP A 165 4.51 26.80 -16.57
C ASP A 165 5.92 26.96 -15.97
N PRO A 166 6.51 25.87 -15.43
CA PRO A 166 7.81 25.96 -14.76
C PRO A 166 8.89 26.54 -15.66
N ALA A 167 8.91 26.23 -16.96
CA ALA A 167 9.96 26.71 -17.87
C ALA A 167 10.08 28.26 -17.92
N ALA A 168 8.99 28.99 -17.66
CA ALA A 168 9.00 30.45 -17.58
C ALA A 168 9.71 31.01 -16.33
N HIS A 169 9.92 30.18 -15.31
CA HIS A 169 10.47 30.55 -14.00
C HIS A 169 11.90 30.02 -13.78
N VAL A 170 12.59 29.56 -14.83
CA VAL A 170 14.00 29.13 -14.73
C VAL A 170 14.88 30.27 -14.20
N GLY A 171 15.62 29.98 -13.14
CA GLY A 171 16.49 30.91 -12.42
C GLY A 171 15.81 31.65 -11.26
N GLU A 172 14.50 31.51 -11.10
CA GLU A 172 13.77 32.11 -9.98
C GLU A 172 13.90 31.28 -8.70
N THR A 173 14.03 31.98 -7.58
CA THR A 173 13.93 31.41 -6.23
C THR A 173 12.60 31.83 -5.63
N TYR A 174 11.88 30.89 -5.04
CA TYR A 174 10.56 31.08 -4.47
C TYR A 174 10.40 30.25 -3.19
N TYR A 175 9.40 30.57 -2.38
CA TYR A 175 9.08 29.81 -1.18
C TYR A 175 8.06 28.70 -1.49
N ARG A 176 8.31 27.50 -0.96
CA ARG A 176 7.37 26.37 -0.93
C ARG A 176 6.50 26.38 0.32
N GLY A 177 7.03 26.87 1.43
CA GLY A 177 6.32 27.14 2.67
C GLY A 177 7.05 28.18 3.51
N TYR A 178 6.35 28.95 4.35
CA TYR A 178 7.01 29.92 5.21
C TYR A 178 6.30 30.08 6.57
N TYR A 179 6.98 29.68 7.63
CA TYR A 179 6.66 29.96 9.02
C TYR A 179 7.94 30.40 9.74
N ALA A 180 8.07 31.68 10.07
CA ALA A 180 9.32 32.28 10.54
C ALA A 180 10.01 31.48 11.67
N GLY A 181 11.25 31.05 11.43
CA GLY A 181 12.04 30.26 12.36
C GLY A 181 11.56 28.81 12.55
N ARG A 182 10.57 28.37 11.76
CA ARG A 182 9.98 27.03 11.80
C ARG A 182 9.96 26.31 10.44
N VAL A 183 9.64 27.01 9.37
CA VAL A 183 9.59 26.50 7.99
C VAL A 183 10.04 27.65 7.10
N GLU A 184 11.09 27.48 6.32
CA GLU A 184 11.60 28.56 5.45
C GLU A 184 12.06 27.98 4.12
N ASP A 185 11.22 27.09 3.61
CA ASP A 185 11.49 26.16 2.52
C ASP A 185 11.45 26.92 1.22
N GLN A 186 12.56 26.88 0.52
CA GLN A 186 12.78 27.58 -0.72
C GLN A 186 13.14 26.60 -1.81
N ALA A 187 12.67 26.92 -3.00
CA ALA A 187 12.99 26.19 -4.20
C ALA A 187 13.60 27.17 -5.20
N LYS A 188 14.53 26.66 -6.01
CA LYS A 188 15.05 27.36 -7.18
C LYS A 188 14.89 26.48 -8.41
N LEU A 189 14.16 26.98 -9.39
CA LEU A 189 14.04 26.27 -10.65
C LEU A 189 15.34 26.42 -11.45
N VAL A 190 16.09 25.34 -11.64
CA VAL A 190 17.42 25.38 -12.26
C VAL A 190 17.37 25.16 -13.76
N SER A 191 16.58 24.19 -14.20
CA SER A 191 16.47 23.78 -15.60
C SER A 191 15.10 23.18 -15.90
N ALA A 192 14.71 23.24 -17.16
CA ALA A 192 13.46 22.67 -17.68
C ALA A 192 13.70 21.83 -18.94
N GLY A 193 14.90 21.25 -19.07
CA GLY A 193 15.35 20.57 -20.28
C GLY A 193 16.32 19.43 -20.02
N GLU A 194 16.39 18.91 -18.79
CA GLU A 194 17.32 17.84 -18.45
C GLU A 194 16.91 16.51 -19.09
N SER A 195 17.87 15.59 -19.14
CA SER A 195 17.65 14.20 -19.50
C SER A 195 18.18 13.32 -18.38
N VAL A 196 17.31 12.51 -17.79
CA VAL A 196 17.60 11.71 -16.61
C VAL A 196 17.21 10.27 -16.87
N THR A 197 18.08 9.33 -16.50
CA THR A 197 17.80 7.89 -16.53
C THR A 197 17.83 7.37 -15.11
N ILE A 198 16.72 6.77 -14.70
CA ILE A 198 16.48 6.15 -13.39
C ILE A 198 16.04 4.69 -13.59
N PRO A 199 15.90 3.87 -12.53
CA PRO A 199 15.41 2.50 -12.64
C PRO A 199 14.06 2.40 -13.38
N TYR A 200 13.12 3.30 -13.10
CA TYR A 200 11.80 3.31 -13.74
C TYR A 200 11.82 3.77 -15.21
N GLY A 201 12.93 4.31 -15.73
CA GLY A 201 13.06 4.64 -17.15
C GLY A 201 13.94 5.85 -17.48
N ALA A 202 13.95 6.22 -18.77
CA ALA A 202 14.69 7.37 -19.29
C ALA A 202 13.74 8.49 -19.73
N TYR A 203 13.98 9.69 -19.19
CA TYR A 203 13.13 10.85 -19.35
C TYR A 203 13.89 12.01 -19.99
N ASN A 204 13.18 12.80 -20.81
CA ASN A 204 13.69 14.03 -21.42
C ASN A 204 12.75 15.20 -21.07
N ASN A 205 13.23 16.44 -21.19
CA ASN A 205 12.49 17.63 -20.78
C ASN A 205 12.12 17.62 -19.29
N VAL A 206 13.05 17.09 -18.48
CA VAL A 206 12.92 16.97 -17.03
C VAL A 206 13.20 18.33 -16.39
N LEU A 207 12.36 18.72 -15.44
CA LEU A 207 12.65 19.88 -14.59
C LEU A 207 13.69 19.49 -13.56
N LYS A 208 14.58 20.42 -13.25
CA LYS A 208 15.50 20.31 -12.13
C LYS A 208 15.25 21.49 -11.18
N ILE A 209 14.97 21.18 -9.93
CA ILE A 209 14.65 22.15 -8.89
C ILE A 209 15.58 21.90 -7.71
N ASP A 210 16.28 22.93 -7.25
CA ASP A 210 17.05 22.86 -6.02
C ASP A 210 16.13 23.26 -4.86
N ASP A 211 15.98 22.42 -3.85
CA ASP A 211 15.23 22.66 -2.61
C ASP A 211 16.21 22.93 -1.46
N PHE A 212 15.95 23.95 -0.64
CA PHE A 212 16.84 24.35 0.45
C PHE A 212 16.11 25.20 1.51
N THR A 213 16.70 25.33 2.69
CA THR A 213 16.15 26.16 3.77
C THR A 213 17.20 27.07 4.39
N ALA A 214 16.79 28.25 4.85
CA ALA A 214 17.67 29.15 5.59
C ALA A 214 17.93 28.66 7.03
N LEU A 215 17.09 27.74 7.53
CA LEU A 215 17.15 27.21 8.88
C LEU A 215 18.25 26.16 9.04
N ASP A 216 18.54 25.43 7.96
CA ASP A 216 19.65 24.50 7.84
C ASP A 216 20.38 24.70 6.50
N PRO A 217 21.47 25.49 6.48
CA PRO A 217 22.23 25.73 5.25
C PRO A 217 22.92 24.50 4.65
N GLU A 218 23.03 23.41 5.41
CA GLU A 218 23.60 22.15 4.93
C GLU A 218 22.58 21.25 4.24
N SER A 219 21.29 21.53 4.42
CA SER A 219 20.17 20.82 3.79
C SER A 219 19.88 21.46 2.42
N GLN A 220 20.28 20.74 1.37
CA GLN A 220 20.11 21.16 -0.02
C GLN A 220 19.89 19.91 -0.88
N ASP A 221 18.74 19.85 -1.53
CA ASP A 221 18.34 18.73 -2.37
C ASP A 221 18.15 19.20 -3.81
N GLU A 222 18.37 18.28 -4.74
CA GLU A 222 18.09 18.45 -6.15
C GLU A 222 17.03 17.45 -6.57
N THR A 223 15.86 17.96 -6.94
CA THR A 223 14.71 17.16 -7.34
C THR A 223 14.45 17.28 -8.84
N PHE A 224 14.30 16.14 -9.49
CA PHE A 224 14.01 16.01 -10.91
C PHE A 224 12.54 15.65 -11.13
N TYR A 225 11.83 16.40 -11.99
CA TYR A 225 10.41 16.15 -12.28
C TYR A 225 10.18 15.79 -13.75
N ALA A 226 9.44 14.71 -14.00
CA ALA A 226 9.00 14.32 -15.33
C ALA A 226 7.52 14.69 -15.56
N ALA A 227 7.23 15.14 -16.78
CA ALA A 227 5.87 15.48 -17.18
C ALA A 227 4.95 14.25 -17.10
N GLY A 228 3.78 14.42 -16.49
CA GLY A 228 2.77 13.37 -16.30
C GLY A 228 3.04 12.41 -15.15
N ILE A 229 4.17 12.54 -14.44
CA ILE A 229 4.54 11.67 -13.33
C ILE A 229 4.66 12.47 -12.04
N GLY A 230 5.51 13.50 -12.01
CA GLY A 230 5.90 14.16 -10.77
C GLY A 230 7.41 14.03 -10.52
N PRO A 231 7.86 14.03 -9.24
CA PRO A 231 9.26 13.79 -8.91
C PRO A 231 9.65 12.38 -9.40
N ILE A 232 10.82 12.26 -9.99
CA ILE A 232 11.38 11.00 -10.50
C ILE A 232 12.73 10.66 -9.86
N GLN A 233 13.42 11.66 -9.32
CA GLN A 233 14.66 11.48 -8.59
C GLN A 233 14.88 12.65 -7.63
N MET A 234 15.39 12.36 -6.45
CA MET A 234 15.85 13.34 -5.46
C MET A 234 17.31 13.03 -5.13
N VAL A 235 18.15 14.06 -5.02
CA VAL A 235 19.59 13.91 -4.74
C VAL A 235 19.99 14.90 -3.67
N ASP A 236 20.50 14.41 -2.53
CA ASP A 236 21.11 15.27 -1.51
C ASP A 236 22.43 15.80 -2.07
N LEU A 237 22.56 17.13 -2.19
CA LEU A 237 23.71 17.76 -2.82
C LEU A 237 24.98 17.71 -1.97
N LYS A 238 24.87 17.39 -0.68
CA LYS A 238 25.97 17.28 0.26
C LYS A 238 26.50 15.85 0.35
N THR A 239 25.62 14.86 0.50
CA THR A 239 25.98 13.44 0.64
C THR A 239 26.11 12.74 -0.72
N GLY A 240 25.35 13.21 -1.72
CA GLY A 240 25.21 12.54 -3.02
C GLY A 240 24.33 11.29 -2.96
N GLU A 241 23.69 11.03 -1.82
CA GLU A 241 22.63 10.02 -1.72
C GLU A 241 21.50 10.41 -2.68
N ALA A 242 20.84 9.40 -3.25
CA ALA A 242 19.79 9.63 -4.21
C ALA A 242 18.67 8.62 -4.03
N PHE A 243 17.44 9.13 -4.12
CA PHE A 243 16.22 8.34 -4.18
C PHE A 243 15.70 8.42 -5.61
N ALA A 244 15.55 7.27 -6.26
CA ALA A 244 15.06 7.19 -7.62
C ALA A 244 13.72 6.45 -7.64
N LEU A 245 12.80 6.95 -8.46
CA LEU A 245 11.49 6.33 -8.65
C LEU A 245 11.69 4.90 -9.19
N ILE A 246 11.04 3.95 -8.54
CA ILE A 246 11.02 2.52 -8.91
C ILE A 246 9.62 2.07 -9.33
N GLU A 247 8.57 2.73 -8.81
CA GLU A 247 7.18 2.44 -9.17
C GLU A 247 6.36 3.72 -9.29
N PHE A 248 5.44 3.76 -10.26
CA PHE A 248 4.45 4.82 -10.40
C PHE A 248 3.10 4.26 -10.84
N THR A 249 2.07 4.60 -10.08
CA THR A 249 0.68 4.33 -10.38
C THR A 249 -0.05 5.65 -10.57
N PRO A 250 -0.60 5.97 -11.76
CA PRO A 250 -1.32 7.21 -11.99
C PRO A 250 -2.70 7.16 -11.33
N GLY A 251 -3.07 8.23 -10.62
CA GLY A 251 -4.41 8.36 -10.06
C GLY A 251 -5.47 8.65 -11.12
N ALA A 252 -6.73 8.45 -10.72
CA ALA A 252 -7.90 8.76 -11.54
C ALA A 252 -8.74 9.85 -10.87
N PRO A 253 -9.40 10.73 -11.65
CA PRO A 253 -10.36 11.65 -11.06
C PRO A 253 -11.47 10.84 -10.36
N PRO A 254 -11.96 11.30 -9.20
CA PRO A 254 -13.03 10.61 -8.50
C PRO A 254 -14.23 10.45 -9.43
N ALA A 255 -14.72 9.22 -9.56
CA ALA A 255 -15.78 8.88 -10.49
C ALA A 255 -16.98 9.81 -10.31
N ALA A 256 -17.31 10.58 -11.35
CA ALA A 256 -18.58 11.29 -11.38
C ALA A 256 -19.73 10.27 -11.24
N PRO A 257 -20.85 10.59 -10.55
CA PRO A 257 -21.96 9.67 -10.42
C PRO A 257 -22.41 9.20 -11.82
N ALA A 258 -22.38 7.89 -12.03
CA ALA A 258 -22.45 7.24 -13.32
C ALA A 258 -23.65 7.72 -14.16
N ALA A 259 -23.36 8.44 -15.25
CA ALA A 259 -24.28 8.58 -16.36
C ALA A 259 -24.05 7.42 -17.34
N ALA A 260 -25.13 6.74 -17.70
CA ALA A 260 -25.16 5.48 -18.45
C ALA A 260 -24.24 5.45 -19.69
N ALA A 261 -23.50 4.35 -19.80
CA ALA A 261 -22.55 4.05 -20.86
C ALA A 261 -23.16 4.02 -22.27
N ALA A 262 -22.36 4.48 -23.24
CA ALA A 262 -22.50 4.16 -24.66
C ALA A 262 -21.17 3.57 -25.16
N PRO A 263 -21.17 2.57 -26.07
CA PRO A 263 -19.97 1.84 -26.42
C PRO A 263 -19.12 2.62 -27.44
N ALA A 264 -17.80 2.64 -27.26
CA ALA A 264 -16.85 3.15 -28.25
C ALA A 264 -16.26 2.02 -29.11
N ALA A 265 -16.05 2.33 -30.38
CA ALA A 265 -15.59 1.45 -31.47
C ALA A 265 -14.05 1.23 -31.45
N PRO A 266 -13.49 0.24 -32.18
CA PRO A 266 -12.11 -0.16 -32.03
C PRO A 266 -11.15 0.77 -32.78
N VAL A 267 -10.00 1.07 -32.17
CA VAL A 267 -8.87 1.75 -32.81
C VAL A 267 -7.77 0.74 -33.13
N ALA A 268 -7.25 0.81 -34.35
CA ALA A 268 -6.23 -0.07 -34.89
C ALA A 268 -4.85 0.15 -34.25
N THR A 269 -4.19 -0.95 -33.90
CA THR A 269 -2.83 -0.99 -33.34
C THR A 269 -1.76 -0.88 -34.43
N ALA A 270 -0.72 -0.09 -34.15
CA ALA A 270 0.54 -0.11 -34.88
C ALA A 270 1.59 -0.83 -34.00
N ALA A 271 2.26 -1.83 -34.57
CA ALA A 271 3.24 -2.66 -33.87
C ALA A 271 4.58 -1.92 -33.64
N PRO A 272 5.26 -2.10 -32.49
CA PRO A 272 6.66 -1.75 -32.35
C PRO A 272 7.58 -2.93 -32.65
N ALA A 273 8.83 -2.59 -32.97
CA ALA A 273 9.85 -3.47 -33.51
C ALA A 273 10.55 -4.33 -32.45
N VAL A 274 10.89 -5.55 -32.87
CA VAL A 274 11.58 -6.60 -32.11
C VAL A 274 13.06 -6.22 -31.85
N ILE A 275 13.49 -6.28 -30.58
CA ILE A 275 14.89 -6.35 -30.16
C ILE A 275 15.12 -7.78 -29.63
N PRO A 276 16.22 -8.49 -30.00
CA PRO A 276 16.41 -9.88 -29.61
C PRO A 276 16.76 -9.99 -28.13
N ALA A 277 15.97 -10.77 -27.39
CA ALA A 277 16.28 -11.21 -26.03
C ALA A 277 17.55 -12.05 -26.02
N SER A 278 18.52 -11.66 -25.19
CA SER A 278 19.57 -12.59 -24.76
C SER A 278 18.94 -13.55 -23.77
N ALA A 279 18.89 -14.83 -24.14
CA ALA A 279 18.39 -15.90 -23.29
C ALA A 279 19.20 -15.97 -21.99
N VAL A 280 18.56 -15.61 -20.87
CA VAL A 280 19.00 -16.06 -19.56
C VAL A 280 18.61 -17.54 -19.48
N THR A 281 19.61 -18.41 -19.55
CA THR A 281 19.43 -19.83 -19.26
C THR A 281 19.20 -20.00 -17.76
N LEU A 282 17.96 -20.33 -17.37
CA LEU A 282 17.64 -20.86 -16.04
C LEU A 282 18.43 -22.15 -15.79
N PRO A 283 18.95 -22.38 -14.57
CA PRO A 283 19.56 -23.66 -14.23
C PRO A 283 18.48 -24.74 -14.14
N ALA A 284 18.81 -25.94 -14.64
CA ALA A 284 17.93 -27.10 -14.64
C ALA A 284 17.87 -27.82 -13.28
N ALA A 285 16.64 -28.10 -12.85
CA ALA A 285 16.16 -29.20 -11.99
C ALA A 285 16.69 -29.41 -10.54
N SER A 286 15.70 -29.52 -9.64
CA SER A 286 15.62 -30.42 -8.47
C SER A 286 16.44 -30.11 -7.21
N THR A 287 16.24 -28.93 -6.62
CA THR A 287 16.35 -28.80 -5.16
C THR A 287 15.00 -28.42 -4.60
N CYS A 288 14.58 -29.14 -3.56
CA CYS A 288 13.41 -28.76 -2.79
C CYS A 288 13.60 -27.34 -2.25
N GLY A 289 12.55 -26.52 -2.26
CA GLY A 289 12.66 -25.11 -1.88
C GLY A 289 12.70 -24.86 -0.37
N THR A 290 12.63 -25.92 0.44
CA THR A 290 12.86 -25.78 1.89
C THR A 290 14.31 -25.39 2.18
N GLU A 291 14.54 -24.74 3.33
CA GLU A 291 15.88 -24.36 3.80
C GLU A 291 16.82 -25.57 3.90
N SER A 292 16.27 -26.74 4.24
CA SER A 292 17.03 -27.99 4.34
C SER A 292 17.32 -28.64 2.98
N GLY A 293 16.67 -28.17 1.91
CA GLY A 293 16.69 -28.76 0.57
C GLY A 293 16.03 -30.14 0.51
N LYS A 294 15.14 -30.48 1.44
CA LYS A 294 14.50 -31.80 1.60
C LYS A 294 13.02 -31.68 1.93
N GLY A 295 12.27 -32.77 1.76
CA GLY A 295 10.85 -32.86 2.14
C GLY A 295 9.92 -32.82 0.93
N CYS A 296 10.31 -32.14 -0.15
CA CYS A 296 9.50 -32.05 -1.34
C CYS A 296 9.28 -33.40 -2.04
N ALA A 297 8.11 -33.53 -2.65
CA ALA A 297 7.74 -34.62 -3.53
C ALA A 297 8.61 -34.62 -4.80
N PRO A 298 8.75 -35.79 -5.46
CA PRO A 298 9.40 -35.85 -6.77
C PRO A 298 8.54 -35.16 -7.84
N ASP A 299 9.20 -34.59 -8.86
CA ASP A 299 8.53 -33.97 -10.03
C ASP A 299 7.46 -34.86 -10.68
N SER A 300 7.58 -36.19 -10.58
CA SER A 300 6.58 -37.13 -11.11
C SER A 300 5.22 -37.09 -10.40
N ALA A 301 5.13 -36.46 -9.23
CA ALA A 301 3.89 -36.24 -8.50
C ALA A 301 3.32 -34.84 -8.74
N ARG A 302 4.09 -33.95 -9.38
CA ARG A 302 3.75 -32.54 -9.56
C ARG A 302 2.81 -32.34 -10.76
N VAL A 303 1.71 -31.62 -10.54
CA VAL A 303 0.69 -31.32 -11.58
C VAL A 303 0.81 -29.93 -12.18
N ASP A 304 1.71 -29.11 -11.66
CA ASP A 304 1.93 -27.70 -12.02
C ASP A 304 3.17 -27.47 -12.91
N LEU A 305 3.67 -28.53 -13.56
CA LEU A 305 4.83 -28.46 -14.45
C LEU A 305 4.46 -28.16 -15.91
N ALA A 306 3.17 -28.16 -16.24
CA ALA A 306 2.69 -27.80 -17.56
C ALA A 306 2.81 -26.29 -17.79
N GLU A 307 3.18 -25.89 -19.01
CA GLU A 307 3.23 -24.46 -19.38
C GLU A 307 1.79 -23.94 -19.58
N PRO A 308 1.32 -22.96 -18.79
CA PRO A 308 -0.05 -22.47 -18.88
C PRO A 308 -0.26 -21.58 -20.11
N THR A 309 -1.53 -21.41 -20.48
CA THR A 309 -1.96 -20.48 -21.53
C THR A 309 -3.11 -19.63 -21.00
N PHE A 310 -3.04 -18.31 -21.17
CA PHE A 310 -3.99 -17.38 -20.57
C PHE A 310 -4.78 -16.64 -21.66
N THR A 311 -6.00 -17.11 -21.96
CA THR A 311 -6.90 -16.43 -22.90
C THR A 311 -7.95 -15.55 -22.21
N ASN A 312 -8.43 -15.95 -21.03
CA ASN A 312 -9.44 -15.22 -20.25
C ASN A 312 -9.07 -15.17 -18.76
N SER A 313 -7.84 -14.75 -18.46
CA SER A 313 -7.20 -14.95 -17.15
C SER A 313 -7.92 -14.37 -15.94
N THR A 314 -8.68 -13.29 -16.12
CA THR A 314 -9.45 -12.63 -15.05
C THR A 314 -10.85 -13.23 -14.83
N GLN A 315 -11.30 -14.14 -15.70
CA GLN A 315 -12.58 -14.85 -15.53
C GLN A 315 -12.38 -16.16 -14.77
N VAL A 316 -11.96 -16.07 -13.50
CA VAL A 316 -11.65 -17.24 -12.68
C VAL A 316 -12.93 -18.03 -12.35
N THR A 317 -13.10 -19.21 -12.95
CA THR A 317 -14.24 -20.11 -12.71
C THR A 317 -13.92 -21.32 -11.84
N ASN A 318 -12.70 -21.40 -11.28
CA ASN A 318 -12.32 -22.52 -10.42
C ASN A 318 -13.18 -22.50 -9.14
N PRO A 319 -13.94 -23.57 -8.82
CA PRO A 319 -14.85 -23.55 -7.69
C PRO A 319 -14.12 -23.47 -6.35
N LEU A 320 -12.90 -24.01 -6.26
CA LEU A 320 -12.09 -24.08 -5.05
C LEU A 320 -11.20 -22.84 -4.85
N PHE A 321 -11.15 -21.94 -5.83
CA PHE A 321 -10.50 -20.64 -5.73
C PHE A 321 -11.30 -19.57 -6.51
N PRO A 322 -12.50 -19.20 -6.04
CA PRO A 322 -13.48 -18.42 -6.81
C PRO A 322 -13.20 -16.90 -6.74
N ILE A 323 -11.95 -16.48 -6.83
CA ILE A 323 -11.51 -15.10 -6.54
C ILE A 323 -12.17 -14.04 -7.44
N SER A 324 -12.63 -14.39 -8.65
CA SER A 324 -13.37 -13.46 -9.51
C SER A 324 -14.80 -13.15 -9.03
N GLN A 325 -15.33 -13.97 -8.12
CA GLN A 325 -16.69 -13.84 -7.58
C GLN A 325 -16.70 -13.55 -6.09
N LEU A 326 -15.68 -13.98 -5.36
CA LEU A 326 -15.54 -13.76 -3.92
C LEU A 326 -15.03 -12.34 -3.68
N HIS A 327 -15.94 -11.42 -3.38
CA HIS A 327 -15.62 -10.01 -3.17
C HIS A 327 -14.91 -9.77 -1.84
N SER A 328 -15.31 -10.48 -0.79
CA SER A 328 -14.65 -10.41 0.50
C SER A 328 -14.86 -11.70 1.28
N ALA A 329 -13.85 -12.14 2.02
CA ALA A 329 -13.97 -13.23 2.98
C ALA A 329 -13.25 -12.87 4.27
N VAL A 330 -13.79 -13.33 5.39
CA VAL A 330 -13.21 -13.13 6.72
C VAL A 330 -12.95 -14.48 7.35
N LEU A 331 -11.71 -14.75 7.71
CA LEU A 331 -11.30 -15.88 8.53
C LEU A 331 -11.08 -15.40 9.97
N LEU A 332 -11.58 -16.17 10.92
CA LEU A 332 -11.43 -15.90 12.35
C LEU A 332 -10.80 -17.10 13.03
N GLY A 333 -9.92 -16.84 14.00
CA GLY A 333 -9.14 -17.90 14.59
C GLY A 333 -8.36 -17.57 15.84
N ASN A 334 -7.41 -18.43 16.12
CA ASN A 334 -6.38 -18.27 17.12
C ASN A 334 -5.05 -18.78 16.56
N ILE A 335 -3.97 -18.07 16.81
CA ILE A 335 -2.60 -18.46 16.46
C ILE A 335 -1.72 -18.18 17.68
N ASP A 336 -1.05 -19.19 18.20
CA ASP A 336 -0.16 -19.11 19.38
C ASP A 336 -0.82 -18.52 20.63
N GLY A 337 -2.13 -18.76 20.80
CA GLY A 337 -2.91 -18.22 21.90
C GLY A 337 -3.46 -16.81 21.67
N HIS A 338 -3.09 -16.16 20.58
CA HIS A 338 -3.56 -14.82 20.19
C HIS A 338 -4.75 -14.90 19.25
N LEU A 339 -5.67 -13.95 19.34
CA LEU A 339 -6.83 -13.91 18.45
C LEU A 339 -6.39 -13.51 17.05
N PHE A 340 -6.75 -14.33 16.07
CA PHE A 340 -6.42 -14.07 14.68
C PHE A 340 -7.66 -13.67 13.88
N ARG A 341 -7.50 -12.73 12.95
CA ARG A 341 -8.49 -12.37 11.94
C ARG A 341 -7.74 -12.09 10.64
N ALA A 342 -8.14 -12.75 9.55
CA ALA A 342 -7.71 -12.40 8.21
C ALA A 342 -8.90 -11.96 7.37
N GLU A 343 -8.65 -11.04 6.45
CA GLU A 343 -9.61 -10.55 5.47
C GLU A 343 -9.01 -10.65 4.09
N THR A 344 -9.76 -11.18 3.13
CA THR A 344 -9.45 -11.03 1.70
C THR A 344 -10.48 -10.14 1.05
N THR A 345 -10.07 -9.30 0.10
CA THR A 345 -10.94 -8.41 -0.66
C THR A 345 -10.53 -8.38 -2.13
N LEU A 346 -11.45 -8.68 -3.03
CA LEU A 346 -11.22 -8.48 -4.47
C LEU A 346 -11.25 -6.98 -4.78
N LEU A 347 -10.12 -6.46 -5.26
CA LEU A 347 -10.02 -5.07 -5.71
C LEU A 347 -10.60 -4.92 -7.13
N PRO A 348 -11.09 -3.72 -7.50
CA PRO A 348 -11.66 -3.47 -8.82
C PRO A 348 -10.62 -3.47 -9.95
N ASP A 349 -9.33 -3.39 -9.60
CA ASP A 349 -8.22 -3.25 -10.53
C ASP A 349 -7.66 -4.60 -10.98
N THR A 350 -6.91 -4.56 -12.07
CA THR A 350 -6.16 -5.69 -12.63
C THR A 350 -4.70 -5.29 -12.81
N LYS A 351 -3.76 -6.21 -12.64
CA LYS A 351 -2.33 -5.98 -12.92
C LYS A 351 -1.92 -6.81 -14.14
N THR A 352 -1.11 -6.26 -15.04
CA THR A 352 -0.52 -7.06 -16.12
C THR A 352 0.89 -7.47 -15.71
N ILE A 353 1.17 -8.77 -15.70
CA ILE A 353 2.46 -9.35 -15.34
C ILE A 353 3.07 -10.01 -16.57
N ASP A 354 4.29 -9.62 -16.92
CA ASP A 354 5.05 -10.23 -18.01
C ASP A 354 5.74 -11.51 -17.51
N TRP A 355 5.12 -12.67 -17.74
CA TRP A 355 5.67 -13.96 -17.36
C TRP A 355 5.95 -14.83 -18.60
N ASN A 356 7.16 -15.36 -18.73
CA ASN A 356 7.61 -16.16 -19.89
C ASN A 356 7.40 -15.45 -21.24
N SER A 357 7.59 -14.12 -21.29
CA SER A 357 7.32 -13.30 -22.49
C SER A 357 5.85 -13.30 -22.94
N GLN A 358 4.92 -13.68 -22.06
CA GLN A 358 3.49 -13.52 -22.25
C GLN A 358 2.96 -12.50 -21.24
N PRO A 359 2.27 -11.44 -21.69
CA PRO A 359 1.56 -10.57 -20.77
C PRO A 359 0.33 -11.31 -20.22
N VAL A 360 0.24 -11.45 -18.91
CA VAL A 360 -0.88 -12.09 -18.21
C VAL A 360 -1.61 -11.03 -17.40
N GLU A 361 -2.89 -10.81 -17.71
CA GLU A 361 -3.76 -9.94 -16.90
C GLU A 361 -4.24 -10.71 -15.67
N THR A 362 -3.99 -10.18 -14.47
CA THR A 362 -4.33 -10.78 -13.18
C THR A 362 -5.41 -9.98 -12.46
N LEU A 363 -6.20 -10.67 -11.65
CA LEU A 363 -7.02 -10.04 -10.62
C LEU A 363 -6.11 -9.62 -9.45
N VAL A 364 -6.46 -8.53 -8.78
CA VAL A 364 -5.80 -8.07 -7.57
C VAL A 364 -6.66 -8.42 -6.35
N SER A 365 -6.13 -9.24 -5.45
CA SER A 365 -6.71 -9.53 -4.14
C SER A 365 -5.93 -8.79 -3.08
N GLN A 366 -6.61 -8.17 -2.13
CA GLN A 366 -5.98 -7.65 -0.93
C GLN A 366 -6.17 -8.64 0.21
N TYR A 367 -5.10 -9.08 0.83
CA TYR A 367 -5.09 -9.79 2.10
C TYR A 367 -4.78 -8.81 3.24
N THR A 368 -5.40 -9.00 4.41
CA THR A 368 -5.07 -8.24 5.62
C THR A 368 -5.22 -9.12 6.85
N ALA A 369 -4.13 -9.30 7.59
CA ALA A 369 -4.09 -10.07 8.82
C ALA A 369 -4.08 -9.18 10.06
N TYR A 370 -4.71 -9.65 11.13
CA TYR A 370 -4.73 -9.01 12.43
C TYR A 370 -4.47 -10.02 13.54
N LEU A 371 -3.58 -9.66 14.47
CA LEU A 371 -3.30 -10.40 15.70
C LEU A 371 -3.70 -9.57 16.93
N ASP A 372 -4.56 -10.12 17.77
CA ASP A 372 -5.20 -9.43 18.91
C ASP A 372 -5.83 -8.06 18.55
N GLY A 373 -6.30 -7.94 17.30
CA GLY A 373 -6.93 -6.73 16.77
C GLY A 373 -5.94 -5.66 16.32
N ARG A 374 -4.64 -5.93 16.33
CA ARG A 374 -3.62 -5.11 15.68
C ARG A 374 -3.34 -5.66 14.29
N ILE A 375 -3.07 -4.78 13.33
CA ILE A 375 -2.66 -5.19 11.99
C ILE A 375 -1.30 -5.87 12.07
N GLU A 376 -1.18 -7.01 11.39
CA GLU A 376 0.05 -7.82 11.33
C GLU A 376 0.62 -7.79 9.91
N GLU A 377 -0.25 -7.84 8.89
CA GLU A 377 0.16 -7.92 7.50
C GLU A 377 -0.91 -7.34 6.59
N VAL A 378 -0.48 -6.72 5.49
CA VAL A 378 -1.31 -6.45 4.30
C VAL A 378 -0.56 -6.97 3.09
N ALA A 379 -1.23 -7.72 2.22
CA ALA A 379 -0.66 -8.14 0.95
C ALA A 379 -1.57 -7.79 -0.24
N LEU A 380 -0.97 -7.56 -1.41
CA LEU A 380 -1.67 -7.41 -2.70
C LEU A 380 -1.29 -8.56 -3.64
N ASP A 381 -2.15 -9.57 -3.70
CA ASP A 381 -1.93 -10.82 -4.41
C ASP A 381 -2.42 -10.75 -5.86
N TRP A 382 -1.69 -11.37 -6.80
CA TRP A 382 -2.06 -11.39 -8.22
C TRP A 382 -2.39 -12.80 -8.72
N TYR A 383 -3.66 -13.00 -9.09
CA TYR A 383 -4.16 -14.30 -9.55
C TYR A 383 -4.65 -14.28 -11.00
N ALA A 384 -4.39 -15.37 -11.72
CA ALA A 384 -4.90 -15.59 -13.07
C ALA A 384 -5.32 -17.05 -13.25
N GLN A 385 -6.41 -17.31 -13.97
CA GLN A 385 -6.78 -18.67 -14.38
C GLN A 385 -6.27 -18.96 -15.79
N ASP A 386 -5.64 -20.10 -15.99
CA ASP A 386 -5.26 -20.55 -17.32
C ASP A 386 -6.43 -21.22 -18.08
N ASP A 387 -6.20 -21.57 -19.34
CA ASP A 387 -7.20 -22.15 -20.23
C ASP A 387 -7.63 -23.58 -19.85
N ASP A 388 -6.88 -24.28 -18.96
CA ASP A 388 -7.26 -25.60 -18.47
C ASP A 388 -8.15 -25.54 -17.22
N GLY A 389 -8.15 -24.38 -16.56
CA GLY A 389 -8.94 -24.07 -15.38
C GLY A 389 -8.13 -24.00 -14.09
N SER A 390 -6.81 -24.20 -14.15
CA SER A 390 -5.93 -24.05 -13.01
C SER A 390 -5.71 -22.57 -12.71
N VAL A 391 -5.66 -22.23 -11.42
CA VAL A 391 -5.41 -20.87 -10.96
C VAL A 391 -3.95 -20.74 -10.59
N TRP A 392 -3.35 -19.66 -11.04
CA TRP A 392 -1.95 -19.32 -10.86
C TRP A 392 -1.83 -18.07 -10.00
N TYR A 393 -0.89 -18.12 -9.07
CA TYR A 393 -0.40 -17.01 -8.26
C TYR A 393 0.87 -16.47 -8.90
N LEU A 394 0.86 -15.20 -9.29
CA LEU A 394 1.93 -14.59 -10.07
C LEU A 394 2.75 -13.56 -9.29
N GLY A 395 2.54 -13.47 -7.99
CA GLY A 395 3.28 -12.59 -7.10
C GLY A 395 2.39 -11.80 -6.17
N GLU A 396 3.04 -11.07 -5.28
CA GLU A 396 2.44 -10.21 -4.27
C GLU A 396 3.36 -9.09 -3.86
N ASP A 397 2.76 -7.98 -3.40
CA ASP A 397 3.42 -6.98 -2.57
C ASP A 397 2.97 -7.19 -1.11
N VAL A 398 3.91 -7.46 -0.20
CA VAL A 398 3.64 -7.72 1.22
C VAL A 398 4.12 -6.55 2.06
N PHE A 399 3.33 -6.21 3.09
CA PHE A 399 3.64 -5.19 4.08
C PHE A 399 3.40 -5.80 5.47
N ASN A 400 4.47 -6.19 6.14
CA ASN A 400 4.43 -6.72 7.50
C ASN A 400 4.44 -5.55 8.49
N TYR A 401 3.67 -5.65 9.57
CA TYR A 401 3.50 -4.57 10.55
C TYR A 401 4.05 -4.95 11.91
N GLU A 402 4.82 -4.04 12.52
CA GLU A 402 5.18 -4.09 13.93
C GLU A 402 4.79 -2.76 14.58
N ASP A 403 4.13 -2.82 15.74
CA ASP A 403 3.66 -1.65 16.49
C ASP A 403 2.84 -0.61 15.67
N GLY A 404 2.15 -1.09 14.64
CA GLY A 404 1.24 -0.28 13.81
C GLY A 404 1.91 0.48 12.67
N VAL A 405 3.18 0.19 12.38
CA VAL A 405 3.92 0.68 11.21
C VAL A 405 4.42 -0.49 10.37
N ILE A 406 4.71 -0.26 9.09
CA ILE A 406 5.31 -1.31 8.24
C ILE A 406 6.74 -1.54 8.73
N ALA A 407 7.05 -2.78 9.09
CA ALA A 407 8.34 -3.25 9.59
C ALA A 407 9.22 -3.80 8.46
N ASP A 408 8.63 -4.48 7.48
CA ASP A 408 9.33 -4.92 6.28
C ASP A 408 8.34 -5.31 5.17
N THR A 409 8.90 -5.70 4.02
CA THR A 409 8.15 -6.24 2.87
C THR A 409 8.57 -7.67 2.54
N ASN A 410 9.09 -8.40 3.52
CA ASN A 410 9.48 -9.80 3.38
C ASN A 410 8.27 -10.61 2.94
N GLY A 411 8.48 -11.49 1.96
CA GLY A 411 7.39 -12.19 1.27
C GLY A 411 7.04 -11.57 -0.08
N THR A 412 7.41 -10.32 -0.38
CA THR A 412 7.17 -9.73 -1.72
C THR A 412 7.91 -10.48 -2.82
N TRP A 413 7.20 -10.85 -3.89
CA TRP A 413 7.80 -11.50 -5.06
C TRP A 413 6.97 -11.29 -6.32
N LEU A 414 7.62 -11.37 -7.50
CA LEU A 414 6.96 -11.27 -8.79
C LEU A 414 7.40 -12.38 -9.75
N ALA A 415 6.42 -13.06 -10.36
CA ALA A 415 6.67 -14.06 -11.38
C ALA A 415 7.39 -13.46 -12.60
N GLY A 416 8.43 -14.15 -13.08
CA GLY A 416 9.28 -13.70 -14.18
C GLY A 416 10.44 -12.80 -13.75
N GLN A 417 10.38 -12.23 -12.54
CA GLN A 417 11.46 -11.45 -11.94
C GLN A 417 12.21 -12.26 -10.88
N ASP A 418 11.51 -12.71 -9.85
CA ASP A 418 12.10 -13.36 -8.68
C ASP A 418 12.02 -14.89 -8.78
N GLY A 419 10.93 -15.40 -9.37
CA GLY A 419 10.68 -16.82 -9.52
C GLY A 419 9.75 -17.15 -10.70
N PRO A 420 9.47 -18.44 -10.95
CA PRO A 420 8.37 -18.83 -11.83
C PRO A 420 7.02 -18.45 -11.21
N GLY A 421 5.99 -18.29 -12.04
CA GLY A 421 4.60 -18.33 -11.56
C GLY A 421 4.31 -19.66 -10.86
N ALA A 422 3.40 -19.61 -9.91
CA ALA A 422 3.08 -20.73 -9.03
C ALA A 422 1.60 -21.10 -9.18
N MET A 423 1.25 -22.38 -9.01
CA MET A 423 -0.14 -22.83 -9.15
C MET A 423 -0.79 -22.84 -7.77
N ILE A 424 -1.77 -21.96 -7.51
CA ILE A 424 -2.47 -21.90 -6.22
C ILE A 424 -3.56 -22.96 -6.11
N MET A 425 -4.17 -23.34 -7.24
CA MET A 425 -5.24 -24.34 -7.25
C MET A 425 -5.34 -25.06 -8.62
N PRO A 426 -5.17 -26.39 -8.68
CA PRO A 426 -5.43 -27.16 -9.90
C PRO A 426 -6.87 -27.06 -10.39
N ALA A 427 -7.10 -27.24 -11.68
CA ALA A 427 -8.45 -27.24 -12.28
C ALA A 427 -9.37 -28.35 -11.72
N ASP A 428 -8.82 -29.54 -11.46
CA ASP A 428 -9.54 -30.73 -10.98
C ASP A 428 -8.65 -31.53 -10.01
N PRO A 429 -8.44 -31.02 -8.77
CA PRO A 429 -7.51 -31.62 -7.84
C PRO A 429 -7.92 -33.03 -7.43
N GLN A 430 -6.97 -33.95 -7.48
CA GLN A 430 -7.12 -35.35 -7.08
C GLN A 430 -6.30 -35.64 -5.83
N ALA A 431 -6.74 -36.62 -5.03
CA ALA A 431 -5.94 -37.07 -3.89
C ALA A 431 -4.56 -37.60 -4.35
N GLY A 432 -3.50 -37.03 -3.80
CA GLY A 432 -2.11 -37.30 -4.15
C GLY A 432 -1.49 -36.34 -5.15
N ASP A 433 -2.26 -35.41 -5.73
CA ASP A 433 -1.69 -34.33 -6.55
C ASP A 433 -0.78 -33.45 -5.68
N VAL A 434 0.34 -33.03 -6.28
CA VAL A 434 1.28 -32.11 -5.66
C VAL A 434 1.43 -30.88 -6.54
N TYR A 435 1.42 -29.70 -5.95
CA TYR A 435 1.67 -28.43 -6.64
C TYR A 435 2.31 -27.43 -5.69
N ARG A 436 2.81 -26.32 -6.22
CA ARG A 436 3.44 -25.26 -5.44
C ARG A 436 2.66 -23.97 -5.62
N PRO A 437 1.96 -23.50 -4.57
CA PRO A 437 1.30 -22.20 -4.58
C PRO A 437 2.29 -21.05 -4.48
N GLU A 438 3.48 -21.29 -3.95
CA GLU A 438 4.63 -20.38 -3.97
C GLU A 438 5.90 -21.13 -4.36
N ASN A 439 6.70 -20.57 -5.26
CA ASN A 439 7.83 -21.31 -5.83
C ASN A 439 9.05 -20.42 -6.12
N SER A 440 9.37 -19.51 -5.20
CA SER A 440 10.55 -18.64 -5.25
C SER A 440 11.49 -18.89 -4.06
N PRO A 441 12.19 -20.04 -4.00
CA PRO A 441 12.96 -20.43 -2.82
C PRO A 441 13.98 -19.38 -2.37
N GLY A 442 14.01 -19.09 -1.07
CA GLY A 442 14.80 -18.03 -0.47
C GLY A 442 14.06 -16.70 -0.34
N ILE A 443 12.85 -16.59 -0.90
CA ILE A 443 11.90 -15.51 -0.67
C ILE A 443 10.61 -16.12 -0.11
N VAL A 444 9.94 -16.96 -0.90
CA VAL A 444 8.69 -17.65 -0.56
C VAL A 444 8.69 -19.07 -1.12
N PHE A 445 8.17 -20.02 -0.35
CA PHE A 445 8.09 -21.41 -0.80
C PHE A 445 7.06 -22.21 -0.01
N GLU A 446 6.15 -22.80 -0.77
CA GLU A 446 5.16 -23.74 -0.28
C GLU A 446 5.00 -24.90 -1.27
N GLU A 447 4.80 -26.11 -0.75
CA GLU A 447 4.41 -27.26 -1.57
C GLU A 447 3.19 -27.95 -0.97
N VAL A 448 2.12 -28.00 -1.76
CA VAL A 448 0.85 -28.61 -1.37
C VAL A 448 0.79 -30.06 -1.83
N THR A 449 0.33 -30.95 -0.95
CA THR A 449 -0.17 -32.28 -1.29
C THR A 449 -1.68 -32.36 -1.00
N VAL A 450 -2.49 -32.73 -2.01
CA VAL A 450 -3.92 -32.97 -1.80
C VAL A 450 -4.12 -34.28 -1.03
N LYS A 451 -4.52 -34.21 0.24
CA LYS A 451 -4.77 -35.39 1.09
C LYS A 451 -6.08 -36.09 0.76
N SER A 452 -7.14 -35.34 0.49
CA SER A 452 -8.47 -35.91 0.21
C SER A 452 -9.39 -34.94 -0.50
N VAL A 453 -10.37 -35.48 -1.23
CA VAL A 453 -11.38 -34.74 -2.01
C VAL A 453 -12.79 -35.20 -1.65
N GLY A 454 -13.81 -34.40 -2.00
CA GLY A 454 -15.21 -34.78 -1.83
C GLY A 454 -15.72 -34.72 -0.39
N ARG A 455 -15.09 -33.91 0.46
CA ARG A 455 -15.46 -33.77 1.88
C ARG A 455 -16.70 -32.90 2.04
N THR A 456 -17.45 -33.16 3.12
CA THR A 456 -18.46 -32.20 3.61
C THR A 456 -17.91 -31.54 4.86
N VAL A 457 -17.91 -30.21 4.88
CA VAL A 457 -17.43 -29.36 5.99
C VAL A 457 -18.57 -28.49 6.53
N THR A 458 -18.43 -27.99 7.75
CA THR A 458 -19.45 -27.15 8.38
C THR A 458 -19.19 -25.68 8.01
N GLY A 459 -19.99 -25.14 7.10
CA GLY A 459 -20.04 -23.73 6.68
C GLY A 459 -20.64 -22.78 7.72
N PRO A 460 -20.41 -21.46 7.56
CA PRO A 460 -21.06 -20.41 8.36
C PRO A 460 -22.58 -20.56 8.48
N HIS A 461 -23.24 -20.95 7.38
CA HIS A 461 -24.70 -21.12 7.30
C HIS A 461 -25.16 -22.57 7.10
N GLY A 462 -24.26 -23.55 7.21
CA GLY A 462 -24.59 -24.98 7.07
C GLY A 462 -23.56 -25.80 6.28
N PRO A 463 -23.83 -27.08 6.01
CA PRO A 463 -22.85 -27.98 5.42
C PRO A 463 -22.49 -27.60 3.97
N VAL A 464 -21.19 -27.50 3.68
CA VAL A 464 -20.63 -27.28 2.34
C VAL A 464 -20.03 -28.59 1.83
N LYS A 465 -20.37 -28.98 0.59
CA LYS A 465 -19.93 -30.24 -0.02
C LYS A 465 -18.73 -30.03 -0.93
N ASP A 466 -18.11 -31.14 -1.32
CA ASP A 466 -17.05 -31.21 -2.31
C ASP A 466 -15.79 -30.39 -1.95
N ALA A 467 -15.57 -30.18 -0.65
CA ALA A 467 -14.34 -29.59 -0.12
C ALA A 467 -13.15 -30.55 -0.27
N ILE A 468 -11.96 -29.99 -0.33
CA ILE A 468 -10.69 -30.72 -0.31
C ILE A 468 -9.95 -30.45 0.99
N MET A 469 -9.06 -31.38 1.36
CA MET A 469 -8.04 -31.12 2.38
C MET A 469 -6.68 -31.30 1.76
N THR A 470 -5.81 -30.35 2.02
CA THR A 470 -4.42 -30.27 1.58
C THR A 470 -3.49 -30.29 2.78
N GLU A 471 -2.25 -30.70 2.56
CA GLU A 471 -1.13 -30.47 3.49
C GLU A 471 -0.09 -29.64 2.76
N GLU A 472 0.29 -28.52 3.35
CA GLU A 472 1.36 -27.66 2.89
C GLU A 472 2.65 -28.00 3.60
N LEU A 473 3.74 -27.95 2.84
CA LEU A 473 5.11 -27.98 3.31
C LEU A 473 5.67 -26.56 3.16
N HIS A 474 6.03 -25.95 4.28
CA HIS A 474 6.58 -24.61 4.37
C HIS A 474 8.09 -24.58 4.13
N MET A 475 8.65 -23.40 3.83
CA MET A 475 10.09 -23.22 3.59
C MET A 475 10.97 -23.69 4.75
N ASP A 476 10.53 -23.52 5.99
CA ASP A 476 11.22 -23.99 7.21
C ASP A 476 11.15 -25.52 7.42
N GLY A 477 10.37 -26.22 6.60
CA GLY A 477 10.10 -27.65 6.70
C GLY A 477 8.93 -28.02 7.61
N GLY A 478 8.20 -27.02 8.11
CA GLY A 478 6.93 -27.15 8.79
C GLY A 478 5.83 -27.69 7.88
N HIS A 479 4.77 -28.20 8.50
CA HIS A 479 3.61 -28.73 7.77
C HIS A 479 2.32 -28.22 8.38
N GLU A 480 1.37 -27.92 7.50
CA GLU A 480 0.06 -27.40 7.88
C GLU A 480 -1.05 -28.02 7.04
N ASP A 481 -2.19 -28.31 7.67
CA ASP A 481 -3.37 -28.79 6.95
C ASP A 481 -4.26 -27.59 6.60
N LYS A 482 -4.67 -27.50 5.33
CA LYS A 482 -5.69 -26.55 4.87
C LYS A 482 -6.91 -27.26 4.30
N ILE A 483 -8.05 -26.60 4.35
CA ILE A 483 -9.29 -27.03 3.70
C ILE A 483 -9.72 -25.93 2.74
N PHE A 484 -10.04 -26.32 1.52
CA PHE A 484 -10.65 -25.44 0.53
C PHE A 484 -12.06 -25.94 0.21
N ALA A 485 -13.03 -25.03 0.07
CA ALA A 485 -14.42 -25.36 -0.16
C ALA A 485 -15.02 -24.61 -1.37
N PRO A 486 -15.85 -25.27 -2.19
CA PRO A 486 -16.46 -24.65 -3.37
C PRO A 486 -17.25 -23.38 -3.04
N GLY A 487 -16.97 -22.29 -3.76
CA GLY A 487 -17.61 -20.99 -3.57
C GLY A 487 -17.03 -20.16 -2.43
N TYR A 488 -16.11 -20.73 -1.65
CA TYR A 488 -15.50 -20.07 -0.49
C TYR A 488 -13.99 -19.85 -0.66
N GLY A 489 -13.30 -20.72 -1.40
CA GLY A 489 -11.83 -20.68 -1.43
C GLY A 489 -11.27 -21.36 -0.20
N GLU A 490 -10.23 -20.78 0.39
CA GLU A 490 -9.70 -21.21 1.67
C GLU A 490 -10.78 -21.16 2.75
N PHE A 491 -10.94 -22.28 3.46
CA PHE A 491 -12.06 -22.50 4.36
C PHE A 491 -11.59 -22.68 5.82
N SER A 492 -10.42 -23.28 6.02
CA SER A 492 -9.75 -23.30 7.32
C SER A 492 -8.30 -23.77 7.18
N THR A 493 -7.46 -23.28 8.08
CA THR A 493 -6.04 -23.60 8.14
C THR A 493 -5.64 -23.90 9.59
N GLY A 494 -4.75 -24.88 9.76
CA GLY A 494 -4.31 -25.34 11.07
C GLY A 494 -5.24 -26.36 11.74
N SER A 495 -4.95 -26.67 13.01
CA SER A 495 -5.75 -27.63 13.78
C SER A 495 -5.65 -27.41 15.29
N GLY A 496 -6.74 -27.74 16.00
CA GLY A 496 -6.73 -27.75 17.45
C GLY A 496 -6.83 -26.35 18.06
N GLY A 497 -5.78 -25.93 18.77
CA GLY A 497 -5.71 -24.62 19.43
C GLY A 497 -5.40 -23.49 18.46
N ASP A 498 -4.56 -23.78 17.46
CA ASP A 498 -4.18 -22.87 16.39
C ASP A 498 -5.01 -23.23 15.17
N LEU A 499 -6.06 -22.45 14.94
CA LEU A 499 -7.05 -22.67 13.90
C LEU A 499 -7.55 -21.32 13.45
N GLU A 500 -7.49 -21.11 12.15
CA GLU A 500 -8.19 -20.06 11.45
C GLU A 500 -9.27 -20.68 10.56
N ALA A 501 -10.47 -20.13 10.60
CA ALA A 501 -11.61 -20.70 9.89
C ALA A 501 -12.50 -19.61 9.33
N LEU A 502 -13.03 -19.87 8.13
CA LEU A 502 -13.92 -18.96 7.45
C LEU A 502 -15.17 -18.68 8.30
N ALA A 503 -15.38 -17.40 8.61
CA ALA A 503 -16.53 -16.91 9.34
C ALA A 503 -17.64 -16.41 8.41
N VAL A 504 -17.29 -15.74 7.32
CA VAL A 504 -18.25 -15.23 6.32
C VAL A 504 -17.54 -14.99 4.99
N ALA A 505 -18.25 -15.21 3.88
CA ALA A 505 -17.80 -14.93 2.53
C ALA A 505 -18.89 -14.18 1.74
N ALA A 506 -18.58 -13.01 1.17
CA ALA A 506 -19.46 -12.27 0.29
C ALA A 506 -19.04 -12.44 -1.17
N PRO A 507 -19.98 -12.73 -2.10
CA PRO A 507 -21.43 -12.82 -1.94
C PRO A 507 -21.95 -14.22 -1.57
N THR A 508 -21.09 -15.21 -1.33
CA THR A 508 -21.50 -16.61 -1.11
C THR A 508 -22.51 -16.79 0.02
N ASP A 509 -22.32 -16.07 1.12
CA ASP A 509 -23.19 -16.02 2.29
C ASP A 509 -24.15 -14.82 2.29
N ALA A 510 -24.16 -14.01 1.22
CA ALA A 510 -24.99 -12.81 1.17
C ALA A 510 -26.48 -13.17 1.20
N LEU A 511 -27.20 -12.60 2.16
CA LEU A 511 -28.65 -12.74 2.28
C LEU A 511 -29.38 -11.81 1.32
N THR A 512 -30.53 -12.25 0.82
CA THR A 512 -31.37 -11.40 -0.04
C THR A 512 -32.15 -10.38 0.79
N GLY A 513 -31.99 -9.09 0.48
CA GLY A 513 -32.75 -8.01 1.12
C GLY A 513 -31.86 -6.89 1.64
N PRO A 514 -32.43 -5.82 2.21
CA PRO A 514 -31.63 -4.82 2.91
C PRO A 514 -30.99 -5.42 4.18
N PRO A 515 -29.86 -4.86 4.65
CA PRO A 515 -29.31 -5.19 5.96
C PRO A 515 -30.39 -5.07 7.07
N PRO A 516 -30.41 -5.98 8.05
CA PRO A 516 -31.20 -5.82 9.26
C PRO A 516 -30.89 -4.49 9.95
N ALA A 517 -31.93 -3.80 10.44
CA ALA A 517 -31.77 -2.48 11.08
C ALA A 517 -30.90 -2.55 12.35
N GLU A 518 -30.86 -3.71 12.99
CA GLU A 518 -30.00 -4.00 14.12
C GLU A 518 -28.51 -3.92 13.71
N LEU A 519 -28.13 -4.47 12.57
CA LEU A 519 -26.75 -4.38 12.08
C LEU A 519 -26.38 -2.95 11.67
N ASP A 520 -27.29 -2.20 11.04
CA ASP A 520 -27.08 -0.77 10.75
C ASP A 520 -26.83 0.03 12.04
N THR A 521 -27.53 -0.35 13.14
CA THR A 521 -27.34 0.26 14.46
C THR A 521 -25.97 -0.07 15.05
N LEU A 522 -25.46 -1.30 14.85
CA LEU A 522 -24.12 -1.67 15.29
C LEU A 522 -23.04 -0.89 14.53
N VAL A 523 -23.14 -0.83 13.19
CA VAL A 523 -22.15 -0.14 12.35
C VAL A 523 -22.13 1.36 12.65
N SER A 524 -23.29 2.01 12.64
CA SER A 524 -23.37 3.46 12.91
C SER A 524 -22.97 3.78 14.36
N GLY A 525 -23.38 2.94 15.30
CA GLY A 525 -23.07 3.11 16.71
C GLY A 525 -21.58 3.01 17.02
N ALA A 526 -20.82 2.19 16.29
CA ALA A 526 -19.37 2.13 16.45
C ALA A 526 -18.72 3.48 16.13
N ALA A 527 -19.08 4.11 15.00
CA ALA A 527 -18.61 5.45 14.65
C ALA A 527 -19.05 6.50 15.67
N ASP A 528 -20.32 6.48 16.07
CA ASP A 528 -20.87 7.41 17.07
C ASP A 528 -20.14 7.33 18.43
N ILE A 529 -19.65 6.14 18.82
CA ILE A 529 -18.83 5.98 20.03
C ILE A 529 -17.48 6.70 19.89
N PHE A 530 -16.82 6.58 18.74
CA PHE A 530 -15.55 7.26 18.50
C PHE A 530 -15.74 8.79 18.54
N ASP A 531 -16.75 9.31 17.84
CA ASP A 531 -17.07 10.74 17.83
C ASP A 531 -17.38 11.27 19.23
N ALA A 532 -18.16 10.52 20.02
CA ALA A 532 -18.48 10.88 21.40
C ALA A 532 -17.26 10.85 22.31
N ALA A 533 -16.36 9.88 22.13
CA ALA A 533 -15.12 9.78 22.89
C ALA A 533 -14.17 10.94 22.57
N GLU A 534 -14.02 11.30 21.29
CA GLU A 534 -13.21 12.44 20.85
C GLU A 534 -13.73 13.76 21.45
N ALA A 535 -15.06 13.94 21.49
CA ALA A 535 -15.69 15.09 22.13
C ALA A 535 -15.66 15.07 23.67
N GLY A 536 -15.20 13.98 24.30
CA GLY A 536 -15.21 13.78 25.74
C GLY A 536 -16.62 13.58 26.34
N ASP A 537 -17.63 13.27 25.52
CA ASP A 537 -18.99 12.98 25.95
C ASP A 537 -19.19 11.49 26.26
N TRP A 538 -18.65 11.09 27.40
CA TRP A 538 -18.78 9.71 27.91
C TRP A 538 -20.22 9.28 28.19
N SER A 539 -21.16 10.23 28.36
CA SER A 539 -22.57 9.91 28.55
C SER A 539 -23.22 9.51 27.23
N ALA A 540 -22.88 10.19 26.14
CA ALA A 540 -23.31 9.83 24.80
C ALA A 540 -22.72 8.46 24.42
N ALA A 541 -21.41 8.27 24.54
CA ALA A 541 -20.74 7.00 24.26
C ALA A 541 -21.38 5.81 25.03
N GLY A 542 -21.64 5.99 26.33
CA GLY A 542 -22.29 4.95 27.15
C GLY A 542 -23.77 4.72 26.80
N THR A 543 -24.45 5.67 26.18
CA THR A 543 -25.83 5.51 25.67
C THR A 543 -25.83 4.78 24.33
N THR A 544 -24.90 5.12 23.44
CA THR A 544 -24.68 4.44 22.16
C THR A 544 -24.33 2.98 22.39
N LEU A 545 -23.39 2.67 23.28
CA LEU A 545 -23.03 1.28 23.62
C LEU A 545 -24.24 0.46 24.08
N LYS A 546 -25.09 0.99 24.98
CA LYS A 546 -26.32 0.29 25.40
C LYS A 546 -27.28 0.02 24.24
N THR A 547 -27.35 0.94 23.28
CA THR A 547 -28.19 0.81 22.10
C THR A 547 -27.65 -0.28 21.19
N MET A 548 -26.33 -0.33 20.99
CA MET A 548 -25.65 -1.40 20.25
C MET A 548 -25.84 -2.76 20.92
N THR A 549 -25.61 -2.87 22.25
CA THR A 549 -25.82 -4.13 22.98
C THR A 549 -27.26 -4.65 22.86
N ALA A 550 -28.26 -3.75 22.89
CA ALA A 550 -29.66 -4.13 22.70
C ALA A 550 -29.94 -4.61 21.27
N ALA A 551 -29.45 -3.87 20.27
CA ALA A 551 -29.59 -4.25 18.86
C ALA A 551 -28.94 -5.61 18.57
N TRP A 552 -27.76 -5.87 19.13
CA TRP A 552 -27.09 -7.17 19.01
C TRP A 552 -27.92 -8.30 19.61
N ALA A 553 -28.46 -8.11 20.83
CA ALA A 553 -29.32 -9.11 21.45
C ALA A 553 -30.60 -9.42 20.64
N ASP A 554 -31.21 -8.38 20.05
CA ASP A 554 -32.38 -8.53 19.18
C ASP A 554 -32.03 -9.26 17.88
N TYR A 555 -30.86 -8.97 17.29
CA TYR A 555 -30.37 -9.68 16.10
C TYR A 555 -30.08 -11.16 16.38
N GLN A 556 -29.42 -11.47 17.50
CA GLN A 556 -29.15 -12.84 17.92
C GLN A 556 -30.42 -13.67 18.12
N ALA A 557 -31.48 -13.06 18.65
CA ALA A 557 -32.78 -13.73 18.80
C ALA A 557 -33.41 -14.13 17.46
N GLY A 558 -32.98 -13.55 16.34
CA GLY A 558 -33.39 -13.91 14.98
C GLY A 558 -32.83 -15.25 14.48
N GLY A 559 -31.69 -15.71 15.02
CA GLY A 559 -31.14 -17.04 14.79
C GLY A 559 -30.30 -17.26 13.51
N ASP A 560 -30.01 -16.21 12.74
CA ASP A 560 -29.25 -16.29 11.47
C ASP A 560 -27.80 -15.75 11.59
N VAL A 561 -27.21 -15.84 12.78
CA VAL A 561 -25.85 -15.32 13.04
C VAL A 561 -24.80 -16.42 12.79
N PRO A 562 -23.76 -16.18 11.96
CA PRO A 562 -22.62 -17.09 11.84
C PRO A 562 -21.93 -17.31 13.20
N ALA A 563 -21.68 -18.57 13.56
CA ALA A 563 -21.18 -18.92 14.90
C ALA A 563 -19.83 -18.27 15.26
N LEU A 564 -18.91 -18.14 14.29
CA LEU A 564 -17.60 -17.50 14.52
C LEU A 564 -17.75 -15.98 14.71
N LEU A 565 -18.65 -15.35 13.97
CA LEU A 565 -18.94 -13.93 14.12
C LEU A 565 -19.67 -13.63 15.45
N GLU A 566 -20.56 -14.53 15.88
CA GLU A 566 -21.27 -14.42 17.16
C GLU A 566 -20.30 -14.33 18.34
N ALA A 567 -19.24 -15.15 18.32
CA ALA A 567 -18.25 -15.18 19.39
C ALA A 567 -17.45 -13.87 19.51
N GLN A 568 -17.12 -13.23 18.39
CA GLN A 568 -16.39 -11.96 18.40
C GLN A 568 -17.29 -10.78 18.79
N LEU A 569 -18.46 -10.64 18.16
CA LEU A 569 -19.36 -9.52 18.46
C LEU A 569 -19.89 -9.57 19.89
N SER A 570 -20.17 -10.76 20.43
CA SER A 570 -20.57 -10.92 21.84
C SER A 570 -19.45 -10.65 22.85
N ARG A 571 -18.19 -10.65 22.41
CA ARG A 571 -17.05 -10.27 23.26
C ARG A 571 -16.84 -8.75 23.24
N ALA A 572 -17.08 -8.12 22.10
CA ALA A 572 -16.90 -6.69 21.89
C ALA A 572 -17.98 -5.83 22.59
N LEU A 573 -19.21 -6.35 22.70
CA LEU A 573 -20.39 -5.68 23.30
C LEU A 573 -20.73 -6.23 24.68
#